data_AF-A0A7D9EW70-F1
#
_entry.id   AF-A0A7D9EW70-F1
#
_cell.length_a   1.000
_cell.length_b   1.000
_cell.length_c   1.000
_cell.angle_alpha   90.00
_cell.angle_beta   90.00
_cell.angle_gamma   90.00
#
_symmetry.space_group_name_H-M   'P 1'
#
loop_
_entity.id
_entity.type
_entity.pdbx_description
1 polymer ?
#
loop_
_entity_poly.entity_id
_entity_poly.type
_entity_poly.pdbx_seq_one_letter_code
_entity_poly.pdbx_strand_id
1 'polypeptide(L)'
;MSKVCKLWIHQSNFSEEDLVLNPKDFQNGLNENDILQIYQIFEDGSGTCKLLLQIKSLQTDFQQKETISLKHSVASKFKFRAYWEVHVEIVDPSAFTLALVELKFKDQWLGRSDMWRFGKTLIDSAVYMSKKLSFAGARAEVHEMWASGETANKVTCGVVGKDTR
;
A
#
# COMPACT_ATOMS: atom_id res chain seq x y z
N MET A 1 15.00 -4.84 -7.78
CA MET A 1 14.76 -5.87 -8.83
C MET A 1 13.28 -5.85 -9.14
N SER A 2 12.90 -5.57 -10.38
CA SER A 2 11.51 -5.50 -10.80
C SER A 2 11.08 -6.79 -11.50
N LYS A 3 9.87 -7.25 -11.21
CA LYS A 3 9.20 -8.37 -11.90
C LYS A 3 7.96 -7.83 -12.60
N VAL A 4 7.72 -8.31 -13.83
CA VAL A 4 6.47 -8.05 -14.55
C VAL A 4 5.47 -9.16 -14.23
N CYS A 5 4.25 -8.78 -13.83
CA CYS A 5 3.16 -9.69 -13.53
C CYS A 5 1.89 -9.24 -14.24
N LYS A 6 0.97 -10.17 -14.50
CA LYS A 6 -0.40 -9.80 -14.89
C LYS A 6 -1.16 -9.31 -13.66
N LEU A 7 -1.92 -8.22 -13.82
CA LEU A 7 -2.76 -7.70 -12.76
C LEU A 7 -4.16 -8.30 -12.80
N TRP A 8 -4.57 -8.88 -11.69
CA TRP A 8 -5.96 -9.24 -11.41
C TRP A 8 -6.56 -8.25 -10.42
N ILE A 9 -7.88 -8.11 -10.47
CA ILE A 9 -8.61 -7.29 -9.51
C ILE A 9 -9.64 -8.18 -8.81
N HIS A 10 -9.51 -8.31 -7.49
CA HIS A 10 -10.40 -9.12 -6.69
C HIS A 10 -11.41 -8.27 -5.91
N GLN A 11 -12.54 -8.88 -5.58
CA GLN A 11 -13.56 -8.32 -4.69
C GLN A 11 -13.33 -8.81 -3.26
N SER A 12 -13.93 -8.14 -2.26
CA SER A 12 -13.73 -8.50 -0.85
C SER A 12 -14.15 -9.93 -0.48
N ASN A 13 -15.03 -10.55 -1.27
CA ASN A 13 -15.43 -11.96 -1.07
C ASN A 13 -14.30 -12.96 -1.38
N PHE A 14 -13.27 -12.55 -2.13
CA PHE A 14 -12.10 -13.37 -2.44
C PHE A 14 -11.00 -13.18 -1.39
N SER A 15 -10.70 -11.92 -1.03
CA SER A 15 -9.73 -11.56 -0.01
C SER A 15 -10.05 -10.19 0.55
N GLU A 16 -9.85 -10.00 1.85
CA GLU A 16 -9.95 -8.68 2.48
C GLU A 16 -8.66 -7.86 2.35
N GLU A 17 -7.53 -8.51 2.06
CA GLU A 17 -6.23 -7.86 1.91
C GLU A 17 -6.15 -7.00 0.64
N ASP A 18 -5.43 -5.88 0.72
CA ASP A 18 -5.29 -4.99 -0.43
C ASP A 18 -4.46 -5.61 -1.58
N LEU A 19 -3.57 -6.55 -1.24
CA LEU A 19 -2.67 -7.25 -2.15
C LEU A 19 -2.66 -8.75 -1.86
N VAL A 20 -2.82 -9.54 -2.92
CA VAL A 20 -2.58 -10.99 -2.93
C VAL A 20 -1.58 -11.30 -4.04
N LEU A 21 -0.61 -12.14 -3.74
CA LEU A 21 0.40 -12.57 -4.70
C LEU A 21 0.87 -13.99 -4.37
N ASN A 22 1.49 -14.65 -5.34
CA ASN A 22 2.16 -15.93 -5.12
C ASN A 22 3.63 -15.68 -4.76
N PRO A 23 4.08 -16.03 -3.54
CA PRO A 23 5.46 -15.80 -3.12
C PRO A 23 6.49 -16.52 -4.00
N LYS A 24 6.10 -17.66 -4.59
CA LYS A 24 6.98 -18.51 -5.42
C LYS A 24 7.38 -17.85 -6.73
N ASP A 25 6.65 -16.82 -7.16
CA ASP A 25 6.94 -16.13 -8.40
C ASP A 25 8.15 -15.18 -8.27
N PHE A 26 8.63 -14.89 -7.06
CA PHE A 26 9.70 -13.93 -6.79
C PHE A 26 10.99 -14.66 -6.36
N GLN A 27 12.06 -14.51 -7.14
CA GLN A 27 13.30 -15.29 -7.03
C GLN A 27 14.05 -15.13 -5.69
N ASN A 28 13.95 -13.96 -5.04
CA ASN A 28 14.66 -13.68 -3.79
C ASN A 28 13.85 -14.05 -2.53
N GLY A 29 12.66 -14.65 -2.69
CA GLY A 29 11.71 -14.83 -1.61
C GLY A 29 11.06 -13.50 -1.20
N LEU A 30 9.78 -13.55 -0.87
CA LEU A 30 9.05 -12.44 -0.25
C LEU A 30 8.81 -12.78 1.21
N ASN A 31 8.94 -11.77 2.07
CA ASN A 31 8.61 -11.87 3.48
C ASN A 31 7.37 -11.04 3.80
N GLU A 32 6.69 -11.43 4.87
CA GLU A 32 5.69 -10.54 5.47
C GLU A 32 6.34 -9.22 5.87
N ASN A 33 5.59 -8.14 5.75
CA ASN A 33 6.02 -6.75 5.95
C ASN A 33 6.93 -6.15 4.89
N ASP A 34 7.38 -6.92 3.89
CA ASP A 34 8.04 -6.33 2.72
C ASP A 34 7.13 -5.30 2.06
N ILE A 35 7.73 -4.19 1.63
CA ILE A 35 7.03 -3.11 0.95
C ILE A 35 7.29 -3.23 -0.53
N LEU A 36 6.19 -3.36 -1.28
CA LEU A 36 6.20 -3.49 -2.72
C LEU A 36 5.75 -2.20 -3.36
N GLN A 37 6.54 -1.73 -4.32
CA GLN A 37 6.11 -0.76 -5.31
C GLN A 37 5.47 -1.48 -6.48
N ILE A 38 4.22 -1.14 -6.75
CA ILE A 38 3.45 -1.63 -7.88
C ILE A 38 3.19 -0.44 -8.80
N TYR A 39 3.55 -0.55 -10.07
CA TYR A 39 3.26 0.49 -11.04
C TYR A 39 2.89 -0.06 -12.41
N GLN A 40 2.03 0.70 -13.09
CA GLN A 40 1.58 0.42 -14.44
C GLN A 40 1.97 1.59 -15.35
N ILE A 41 2.51 1.28 -16.51
CA ILE A 41 2.83 2.26 -17.56
C ILE A 41 1.79 2.10 -18.65
N PHE A 42 1.11 3.19 -19.03
CA PHE A 42 0.11 3.14 -20.08
C PHE A 42 0.72 3.55 -21.43
N GLU A 43 0.63 2.67 -22.42
CA GLU A 43 1.17 2.87 -23.78
C GLU A 43 0.51 4.04 -24.52
N ASP A 44 -0.72 4.39 -24.14
CA ASP A 44 -1.51 5.49 -24.70
C ASP A 44 -0.99 6.90 -24.29
N GLY A 45 0.09 6.97 -23.52
CA GLY A 45 0.67 8.22 -23.03
C GLY A 45 -0.14 8.86 -21.89
N SER A 46 -1.17 8.18 -21.37
CA SER A 46 -1.99 8.67 -20.24
C SER A 46 -1.24 8.71 -18.90
N GLY A 47 0.02 8.28 -18.88
CA GLY A 47 0.94 8.41 -17.77
C GLY A 47 1.28 7.08 -17.11
N THR A 48 1.54 7.13 -15.82
CA THR A 48 1.78 5.96 -14.98
C THR A 48 0.91 6.03 -13.74
N CYS A 49 0.50 4.89 -13.19
CA CYS A 49 0.00 4.83 -11.84
C CYS A 49 0.98 4.04 -10.96
N LYS A 50 1.12 4.48 -9.71
CA LYS A 50 2.06 3.92 -8.74
C LYS A 50 1.38 3.80 -7.38
N LEU A 51 1.67 2.70 -6.69
CA LEU A 51 1.15 2.39 -5.38
C LEU A 51 2.22 1.65 -4.56
N LEU A 52 2.28 1.95 -3.26
CA LEU A 52 3.04 1.17 -2.29
C LEU A 52 2.06 0.33 -1.45
N LEU A 53 2.30 -0.98 -1.38
CA LEU A 53 1.57 -1.89 -0.50
C LEU A 53 2.55 -2.74 0.28
N GLN A 54 2.17 -3.02 1.52
CA GLN A 54 2.91 -3.93 2.39
C GLN A 54 2.31 -5.32 2.30
N ILE A 55 3.14 -6.35 2.23
CA ILE A 55 2.68 -7.74 2.29
C ILE A 55 2.18 -8.02 3.70
N LYS A 56 0.87 -8.28 3.82
CA LYS A 56 0.23 -8.64 5.10
C LYS A 56 0.24 -10.13 5.38
N SER A 57 0.06 -10.95 4.34
CA SER A 57 0.17 -12.39 4.43
C SER A 57 0.65 -12.97 3.12
N LEU A 58 1.44 -14.04 3.20
CA LEU A 58 1.92 -14.79 2.04
C LEU A 58 0.95 -15.95 1.77
N GLN A 59 0.01 -15.77 0.84
CA GLN A 59 -0.93 -16.82 0.49
C GLN A 59 -0.25 -17.91 -0.34
N THR A 60 -0.07 -19.09 0.24
CA THR A 60 0.54 -20.26 -0.45
C THR A 60 -0.42 -20.94 -1.42
N ASP A 61 -1.72 -20.73 -1.23
CA ASP A 61 -2.80 -21.39 -1.98
C ASP A 61 -3.19 -20.60 -3.23
N PHE A 62 -2.62 -19.41 -3.44
CA PHE A 62 -2.81 -18.63 -4.65
C PHE A 62 -2.05 -19.29 -5.81
N GLN A 63 -2.74 -20.16 -6.54
CA GLN A 63 -2.14 -21.02 -7.57
C GLN A 63 -1.80 -20.32 -8.88
N GLN A 64 -2.22 -19.06 -9.05
CA GLN A 64 -1.97 -18.32 -10.28
C GLN A 64 -0.51 -17.88 -10.33
N LYS A 65 0.19 -18.36 -11.36
CA LYS A 65 1.57 -17.98 -11.63
C LYS A 65 1.63 -16.63 -12.31
N GLU A 66 2.71 -15.90 -12.03
CA GLU A 66 3.06 -14.62 -12.65
C GLU A 66 1.94 -13.57 -12.55
N THR A 67 1.16 -13.65 -11.47
CA THR A 67 -0.04 -12.85 -11.28
C THR A 67 -0.03 -12.23 -9.89
N ILE A 68 -0.40 -10.97 -9.82
CA ILE A 68 -0.76 -10.31 -8.56
C ILE A 68 -2.22 -9.90 -8.62
N SER A 69 -2.86 -9.80 -7.47
CA SER A 69 -4.25 -9.39 -7.36
C SER A 69 -4.37 -8.22 -6.41
N LEU A 70 -4.96 -7.12 -6.89
CA LEU A 70 -5.27 -5.93 -6.09
C LEU A 70 -6.74 -5.88 -5.73
N LYS A 71 -7.06 -5.41 -4.53
CA LYS A 71 -8.44 -5.19 -4.11
C LYS A 71 -9.09 -4.13 -5.00
N HIS A 72 -10.32 -4.38 -5.46
CA HIS A 72 -11.04 -3.50 -6.40
C HIS A 72 -11.05 -2.03 -5.95
N SER A 73 -11.38 -1.77 -4.68
CA SER A 73 -11.40 -0.40 -4.14
C SER A 73 -10.05 0.32 -4.25
N VAL A 74 -8.94 -0.41 -4.14
CA VAL A 74 -7.58 0.13 -4.24
C VAL A 74 -7.22 0.34 -5.70
N ALA A 75 -7.41 -0.68 -6.53
CA ALA A 75 -7.12 -0.62 -7.96
C ALA A 75 -7.87 0.51 -8.66
N SER A 76 -9.18 0.66 -8.41
CA SER A 76 -9.99 1.75 -8.98
C SER A 76 -9.50 3.13 -8.54
N LYS A 77 -9.09 3.28 -7.28
CA LYS A 77 -8.64 4.58 -6.75
C LYS A 77 -7.34 5.05 -7.38
N PHE A 78 -6.42 4.11 -7.63
CA PHE A 78 -5.14 4.37 -8.29
C PHE A 78 -5.20 4.18 -9.82
N LYS A 79 -6.40 3.94 -10.37
CA LYS A 79 -6.66 3.79 -11.82
C LYS A 79 -5.89 2.65 -12.49
N PHE A 80 -5.60 1.58 -11.75
CA PHE A 80 -5.05 0.36 -12.34
C PHE A 80 -6.08 -0.32 -13.27
N ARG A 81 -5.62 -0.86 -14.39
CA ARG A 81 -6.45 -1.62 -15.34
C ARG A 81 -6.23 -3.12 -15.18
N ALA A 82 -7.30 -3.88 -14.96
CA ALA A 82 -7.23 -5.34 -14.89
C ALA A 82 -6.68 -5.95 -16.19
N TYR A 83 -6.04 -7.11 -16.06
CA TYR A 83 -5.46 -7.93 -17.13
C TYR A 83 -4.26 -7.33 -17.87
N TRP A 84 -3.84 -6.13 -17.49
CA TRP A 84 -2.63 -5.51 -18.00
C TRP A 84 -1.41 -5.92 -17.18
N GLU A 85 -0.24 -5.69 -17.75
CA GLU A 85 1.03 -5.90 -17.05
C GLU A 85 1.29 -4.79 -16.03
N VAL A 86 1.83 -5.20 -14.88
CA VAL A 86 2.31 -4.32 -13.83
C VAL A 86 3.71 -4.72 -13.43
N HIS A 87 4.50 -3.71 -13.11
CA HIS A 87 5.82 -3.90 -12.55
C HIS A 87 5.72 -3.92 -11.02
N VAL A 88 6.35 -4.92 -10.42
CA VAL A 88 6.38 -5.14 -8.97
C VAL A 88 7.83 -5.16 -8.53
N GLU A 89 8.17 -4.32 -7.56
CA GLU A 89 9.52 -4.22 -7.02
C GLU A 89 9.48 -4.12 -5.49
N ILE A 90 10.35 -4.88 -4.82
CA ILE A 90 10.64 -4.67 -3.40
C ILE A 90 11.45 -3.38 -3.28
N VAL A 91 10.98 -2.46 -2.43
CA VAL A 91 11.64 -1.17 -2.22
C VAL A 91 12.19 -1.03 -0.82
N ASP A 92 13.25 -0.23 -0.68
CA ASP A 92 13.71 0.22 0.62
C ASP A 92 12.70 1.22 1.21
N PRO A 93 12.13 0.95 2.41
CA PRO A 93 11.23 1.86 3.09
C PRO A 93 11.79 3.29 3.29
N SER A 94 13.11 3.42 3.43
CA SER A 94 13.77 4.71 3.70
C SER A 94 13.53 5.72 2.57
N ALA A 95 13.50 5.26 1.31
CA ALA A 95 13.30 6.09 0.13
C ALA A 95 11.86 6.63 -0.03
N PHE A 96 10.90 6.06 0.71
CA PHE A 96 9.49 6.39 0.63
C PHE A 96 8.91 6.90 1.95
N THR A 97 9.78 7.27 2.89
CA THR A 97 9.37 7.73 4.23
C THR A 97 8.65 9.08 4.15
N LEU A 98 7.55 9.18 4.90
CA LEU A 98 6.71 10.36 4.97
C LEU A 98 7.22 11.33 6.05
N ALA A 99 7.13 12.63 5.78
CA ALA A 99 7.35 13.67 6.79
C ALA A 99 6.11 13.88 7.67
N LEU A 100 4.92 13.79 7.06
CA LEU A 100 3.64 14.07 7.72
C LEU A 100 2.56 13.16 7.14
N VAL A 101 1.69 12.64 8.01
CA VAL A 101 0.47 11.92 7.63
C VAL A 101 -0.72 12.47 8.41
N GLU A 102 -1.70 13.00 7.70
CA GLU A 102 -2.96 13.42 8.29
C GLU A 102 -3.96 12.26 8.32
N LEU A 103 -4.55 12.00 9.48
CA LEU A 103 -5.59 10.99 9.69
C LEU A 103 -6.91 11.66 10.06
N LYS A 104 -8.00 11.19 9.45
CA LYS A 104 -9.38 11.55 9.83
C LYS A 104 -10.02 10.41 10.59
N PHE A 105 -10.39 10.67 11.85
CA PHE A 105 -11.08 9.72 12.69
C PHE A 105 -12.60 9.84 12.53
N LYS A 106 -13.30 8.71 12.50
CA LYS A 106 -14.75 8.67 12.30
C LYS A 106 -15.47 8.07 13.49
N ASP A 107 -16.58 8.69 13.88
CA ASP A 107 -17.59 8.19 14.83
C ASP A 107 -17.09 7.91 16.27
N GLN A 108 -15.93 8.43 16.68
CA GLN A 108 -15.39 8.25 18.04
C GLN A 108 -14.53 9.44 18.49
N TRP A 109 -14.55 9.72 19.80
CA TRP A 109 -13.57 10.58 20.44
C TRP A 109 -12.35 9.76 20.85
N LEU A 110 -11.15 10.26 20.55
CA LEU A 110 -9.89 9.62 20.91
C LEU A 110 -9.11 10.54 21.84
N GLY A 111 -8.66 9.98 22.97
CA GLY A 111 -7.71 10.66 23.82
C GLY A 111 -6.32 10.73 23.18
N ARG A 112 -5.47 11.67 23.62
CA ARG A 112 -4.09 11.79 23.11
C ARG A 112 -3.29 10.49 23.25
N SER A 113 -3.49 9.75 24.34
CA SER A 113 -2.84 8.46 24.57
C SER A 113 -3.24 7.43 23.52
N ASP A 114 -4.51 7.41 23.11
CA ASP A 114 -4.99 6.50 22.07
C ASP A 114 -4.51 6.92 20.69
N MET A 115 -4.53 8.21 20.38
CA MET A 115 -3.94 8.76 19.15
C MET A 115 -2.46 8.41 19.03
N TRP A 116 -1.69 8.53 20.13
CA TRP A 116 -0.29 8.16 20.15
C TRP A 116 -0.08 6.65 19.92
N ARG A 117 -0.86 5.79 20.59
CA ARG A 117 -0.81 4.33 20.37
C ARG A 117 -1.19 3.97 18.93
N PHE A 118 -2.21 4.62 18.37
CA PHE A 118 -2.61 4.45 16.98
C PHE A 118 -1.45 4.81 16.04
N GLY A 119 -0.82 5.98 16.23
CA GLY A 119 0.36 6.39 15.47
C GLY A 119 1.51 5.38 15.59
N LYS A 120 1.77 4.85 16.79
CA LYS A 120 2.79 3.81 17.01
C LYS A 120 2.52 2.53 16.22
N THR A 121 1.27 2.14 16.01
CA THR A 121 0.91 0.94 15.23
C THR A 121 1.16 1.09 13.73
N LEU A 122 1.32 2.32 13.24
CA LEU A 122 1.57 2.60 11.83
C LEU A 122 3.05 2.66 11.49
N ILE A 123 3.95 2.76 12.47
CA ILE A 123 5.40 2.80 12.21
C ILE A 123 5.81 1.56 11.42
N ASP A 124 6.66 1.76 10.42
CA ASP A 124 7.16 0.77 9.47
C ASP A 124 6.06 0.12 8.60
N SER A 125 4.94 0.83 8.39
CA SER A 125 3.85 0.39 7.52
C SER A 125 3.66 1.29 6.29
N ALA A 126 3.29 0.67 5.16
CA ALA A 126 2.91 1.39 3.96
C ALA A 126 1.45 1.88 4.05
N VAL A 127 1.26 3.17 3.77
CA VAL A 127 -0.03 3.84 3.74
C VAL A 127 -0.26 4.51 2.39
N TYR A 128 -1.53 4.70 2.06
CA TYR A 128 -1.93 5.35 0.82
C TYR A 128 -3.18 6.20 1.06
N MET A 129 -3.45 7.11 0.12
CA MET A 129 -4.55 8.08 0.21
C MET A 129 -5.89 7.38 0.43
N SER A 130 -6.67 7.83 1.42
CA SER A 130 -7.93 7.19 1.88
C SER A 130 -7.83 5.72 2.29
N LYS A 131 -6.64 5.24 2.67
CA LYS A 131 -6.54 3.93 3.31
C LYS A 131 -7.35 3.97 4.60
N LYS A 132 -8.26 3.00 4.76
CA LYS A 132 -9.00 2.79 5.99
C LYS A 132 -8.09 2.06 6.97
N LEU A 133 -8.00 2.57 8.18
CA LEU A 133 -7.17 2.07 9.25
C LEU A 133 -8.06 1.77 10.46
N SER A 134 -7.73 0.72 11.19
CA SER A 134 -8.45 0.36 12.41
C SER A 134 -7.51 -0.13 13.49
N PHE A 135 -7.69 0.37 14.71
CA PHE A 135 -6.94 -0.09 15.87
C PHE A 135 -7.81 0.07 17.12
N ALA A 136 -7.91 -1.01 17.92
CA ALA A 136 -8.69 -1.03 19.17
C ALA A 136 -10.12 -0.48 19.04
N GLY A 137 -10.81 -0.79 17.93
CA GLY A 137 -12.18 -0.32 17.66
C GLY A 137 -12.28 1.10 17.08
N ALA A 138 -11.20 1.88 17.11
CA ALA A 138 -11.12 3.17 16.44
C ALA A 138 -10.95 2.98 14.94
N ARG A 139 -11.65 3.82 14.16
CA ARG A 139 -11.57 3.82 12.69
C ARG A 139 -11.04 5.17 12.22
N ALA A 140 -10.02 5.12 11.37
CA ALA A 140 -9.42 6.28 10.75
C ALA A 140 -9.31 6.09 9.25
N GLU A 141 -9.16 7.20 8.54
CA GLU A 141 -8.86 7.24 7.12
C GLU A 141 -7.67 8.17 6.88
N VAL A 142 -6.72 7.74 6.05
CA VAL A 142 -5.59 8.59 5.63
C VAL A 142 -6.13 9.74 4.76
N HIS A 143 -5.95 10.98 5.19
CA HIS A 143 -6.47 12.15 4.48
C HIS A 143 -5.45 12.79 3.56
N GLU A 144 -4.24 13.06 4.06
CA GLU A 144 -3.16 13.69 3.31
C GLU A 144 -1.80 13.16 3.78
N MET A 145 -0.80 13.21 2.91
CA MET A 145 0.54 12.72 3.18
C MET A 145 1.57 13.57 2.44
N TRP A 146 2.73 13.76 3.05
CA TRP A 146 3.84 14.53 2.48
C TRP A 146 5.13 13.72 2.60
N ALA A 147 5.91 13.69 1.52
CA ALA A 147 7.19 13.01 1.50
C ALA A 147 8.22 13.71 2.40
N SER A 148 9.14 12.93 2.96
CA SER A 148 10.34 13.44 3.63
C SER A 148 11.38 13.89 2.60
N GLY A 149 11.93 15.11 2.73
CA GLY A 149 12.93 15.66 1.82
C GLY A 149 12.87 17.19 1.68
N GLU A 150 13.75 17.75 0.83
CA GLU A 150 13.92 19.20 0.63
C GLU A 150 12.67 19.89 0.04
N THR A 151 11.85 19.17 -0.71
CA THR A 151 10.58 19.66 -1.22
C THR A 151 9.45 18.86 -0.59
N ALA A 152 8.71 19.50 0.33
CA ALA A 152 7.55 18.92 0.99
C ALA A 152 6.39 18.75 0.00
N ASN A 153 6.47 17.72 -0.83
CA ASN A 153 5.49 17.43 -1.87
C ASN A 153 4.42 16.51 -1.32
N LYS A 154 3.17 16.82 -1.65
CA LYS A 154 2.03 15.95 -1.36
C LYS A 154 2.14 14.66 -2.19
N VAL A 155 1.96 13.51 -1.55
CA VAL A 155 2.07 12.19 -2.18
C VAL A 155 0.80 11.36 -2.02
N THR A 156 0.64 10.35 -2.87
CA THR A 156 -0.54 9.45 -2.88
C THR A 156 -0.32 8.16 -2.09
N CYS A 157 0.93 7.80 -1.82
CA CYS A 157 1.35 6.68 -0.98
C CYS A 157 2.74 6.92 -0.41
N GLY A 158 3.08 6.23 0.69
CA GLY A 158 4.36 6.34 1.37
C GLY A 158 4.45 5.40 2.57
N VAL A 159 5.56 5.48 3.29
CA VAL A 159 5.84 4.69 4.48
C VAL A 159 5.87 5.59 5.71
N VAL A 160 5.20 5.17 6.78
CA VAL A 160 5.27 5.87 8.06
C VAL A 160 6.54 5.42 8.78
N GLY A 161 7.51 6.32 8.90
CA GLY A 161 8.73 6.12 9.67
C GLY A 161 8.58 6.55 11.13
N LYS A 162 9.65 6.40 11.92
CA LYS A 162 9.68 6.77 13.34
C LYS A 162 9.54 8.28 13.57
N ASP A 163 10.03 9.07 12.62
CA ASP A 163 10.04 10.54 12.67
C ASP A 163 8.90 11.17 11.86
N THR A 164 8.03 10.35 11.25
CA THR A 164 6.83 10.83 10.56
C THR A 164 5.88 11.47 11.58
N ARG A 165 5.43 12.68 11.27
CA ARG A 165 4.50 13.45 12.09
C ARG A 165 3.05 13.12 11.82
#